data_AF-A0A430FH39-F1
#
_entry.id   AF-A0A430FH39-F1
#
_cell.length_a   1.000
_cell.length_b   1.000
_cell.length_c   1.000
_cell.angle_alpha   90.00
_cell.angle_beta   90.00
_cell.angle_gamma   90.00
#
_symmetry.space_group_name_H-M   'P 1'
#
loop_
_entity.id
_entity.type
_entity.pdbx_description
1 polymer ?
#
loop_
_entity_poly.entity_id
_entity_poly.type
_entity_poly.pdbx_seq_one_letter_code
_entity_poly.pdbx_strand_id
1 'polypeptide(L)'
;MKNPKITMIDLYTFQRWNDIQAAFEQSGSYTPSWTLAHRQTILNDGEEWWGFLAPAYRWVMSEMEAAGMPSPGPDAAPVWAWARWIDNHGRIRTRPDRRCSDFHGQYDGLELIHLHVDKSRVLLTDFDSYHCVLNKAPCAPESMFVTGLEDEYDEWLDVHWDDPIDAKRRQWHDSVIIPLENMPRQWIQACLWTIHPQDVVRVLRRRRPRSGTPHC
;
A
#
# COMPACT_ATOMS: atom_id res chain seq x y z
N MET A 1 -8.65 -19.83 -28.89
CA MET A 1 -8.45 -18.70 -27.96
C MET A 1 -7.68 -19.23 -26.76
N LYS A 2 -6.44 -18.78 -26.54
CA LYS A 2 -5.70 -19.13 -25.33
C LYS A 2 -6.35 -18.35 -24.18
N ASN A 3 -6.80 -19.02 -23.11
CA ASN A 3 -7.13 -18.31 -21.87
C ASN A 3 -5.92 -17.43 -21.52
N PRO A 4 -6.10 -16.12 -21.23
CA PRO A 4 -5.04 -15.36 -20.60
C PRO A 4 -4.64 -16.15 -19.35
N LYS A 5 -3.35 -16.45 -19.20
CA LYS A 5 -2.85 -17.04 -17.95
C LYS A 5 -3.18 -16.04 -16.86
N ILE A 6 -4.19 -16.34 -16.06
CA ILE A 6 -4.50 -15.60 -14.85
C ILE A 6 -3.26 -15.72 -13.97
N THR A 7 -2.51 -14.63 -13.85
CA THR A 7 -1.37 -14.55 -12.94
C THR A 7 -1.87 -14.01 -11.63
N MET A 8 -1.77 -14.80 -10.57
CA MET A 8 -2.22 -14.43 -9.24
C MET A 8 -1.06 -13.91 -8.38
N ILE A 9 -1.36 -13.11 -7.37
CA ILE A 9 -0.42 -12.63 -6.36
C ILE A 9 -1.01 -12.77 -4.96
N ASP A 10 -0.18 -13.18 -4.01
CA ASP A 10 -0.54 -13.21 -2.59
C ASP A 10 -0.33 -11.82 -1.95
N LEU A 11 -1.39 -11.29 -1.35
CA LEU A 11 -1.39 -10.01 -0.66
C LEU A 11 -1.89 -10.18 0.78
N TYR A 12 -1.50 -9.26 1.64
CA TYR A 12 -1.92 -9.25 3.03
C TYR A 12 -2.42 -7.88 3.46
N THR A 13 -3.71 -7.76 3.76
CA THR A 13 -4.29 -6.49 4.22
C THR A 13 -4.67 -6.56 5.69
N PHE A 14 -4.60 -5.43 6.38
CA PHE A 14 -5.14 -5.27 7.72
C PHE A 14 -6.48 -4.53 7.62
N GLN A 15 -7.58 -5.25 7.84
CA GLN A 15 -8.94 -4.68 7.75
C GLN A 15 -9.83 -5.25 8.85
N ARG A 16 -10.95 -4.58 9.10
CA ARG A 16 -12.01 -5.12 9.95
C ARG A 16 -12.75 -6.19 9.18
N TRP A 17 -12.57 -7.44 9.57
CA TRP A 17 -13.17 -8.57 8.85
C TRP A 17 -14.70 -8.52 8.85
N ASN A 18 -15.32 -8.06 9.93
CA ASN A 18 -16.77 -7.92 10.01
C ASN A 18 -17.32 -6.95 8.95
N ASP A 19 -16.61 -5.86 8.65
CA ASP A 19 -17.03 -4.89 7.64
C ASP A 19 -16.94 -5.48 6.24
N ILE A 20 -15.91 -6.30 5.97
CA ILE A 20 -15.76 -7.04 4.71
C ILE A 20 -16.88 -8.06 4.55
N GLN A 21 -17.18 -8.85 5.61
CA GLN A 21 -18.27 -9.83 5.55
C GLN A 21 -19.61 -9.17 5.29
N ALA A 22 -19.92 -8.08 5.99
CA ALA A 22 -21.15 -7.33 5.78
C ALA A 22 -21.26 -6.81 4.34
N ALA A 23 -20.16 -6.30 3.76
CA ALA A 23 -20.14 -5.86 2.38
C ALA A 23 -20.31 -7.03 1.38
N PHE A 24 -19.74 -8.20 1.65
CA PHE A 24 -19.96 -9.38 0.81
C PHE A 24 -21.45 -9.77 0.76
N GLU A 25 -22.15 -9.71 1.89
CA GLU A 25 -23.58 -10.01 1.96
C GLU A 25 -24.43 -8.93 1.26
N GLN A 26 -24.05 -7.66 1.37
CA GLN A 26 -24.84 -6.53 0.87
C GLN A 26 -24.60 -6.23 -0.62
N SER A 27 -23.35 -6.29 -1.08
CA SER A 27 -22.92 -5.83 -2.41
C SER A 27 -22.05 -6.84 -3.16
N GLY A 28 -21.80 -8.03 -2.61
CA GLY A 28 -21.02 -9.10 -3.26
C GLY A 28 -19.51 -8.85 -3.31
N SER A 29 -19.04 -7.70 -2.83
CA SER A 29 -17.63 -7.32 -2.73
C SER A 29 -17.45 -6.19 -1.73
N TYR A 30 -16.26 -6.09 -1.16
CA TYR A 30 -15.87 -5.01 -0.27
C TYR A 30 -15.08 -3.96 -1.04
N THR A 31 -15.54 -2.71 -0.98
CA THR A 31 -14.85 -1.52 -1.48
C THR A 31 -14.81 -0.51 -0.34
N PRO A 32 -13.63 -0.05 0.11
CA PRO A 32 -13.53 1.01 1.09
C PRO A 32 -14.22 2.30 0.60
N SER A 33 -14.84 3.03 1.52
CA SER A 33 -15.50 4.32 1.22
C SER A 33 -14.56 5.48 1.50
N TRP A 34 -14.38 6.35 0.51
CA TRP A 34 -13.64 7.61 0.61
C TRP A 34 -14.27 8.52 1.67
N THR A 35 -15.60 8.63 1.68
CA THR A 35 -16.34 9.41 2.66
C THR A 35 -16.17 8.87 4.09
N LEU A 36 -16.19 7.54 4.27
CA LEU A 36 -15.94 6.95 5.58
C LEU A 36 -14.49 7.11 6.02
N ALA A 37 -13.53 6.94 5.11
CA ALA A 37 -12.12 7.18 5.39
C ALA A 37 -11.89 8.64 5.85
N HIS A 38 -12.43 9.61 5.11
CA HIS A 38 -12.40 11.02 5.46
C HIS A 38 -12.96 11.28 6.87
N ARG A 39 -14.18 10.80 7.14
CA ARG A 39 -14.82 10.96 8.45
C ARG A 39 -13.97 10.37 9.57
N GLN A 40 -13.43 9.16 9.37
CA GLN A 40 -12.63 8.48 10.38
C GLN A 40 -11.31 9.20 10.65
N THR A 41 -10.64 9.71 9.61
CA THR A 41 -9.43 10.51 9.75
C THR A 41 -9.70 11.80 10.52
N ILE A 42 -10.77 12.55 10.20
CA ILE A 42 -11.13 13.75 10.97
C ILE A 42 -11.34 13.42 12.45
N LEU A 43 -12.03 12.32 12.76
CA LEU A 43 -12.32 11.92 14.14
C LEU A 43 -11.07 11.53 14.93
N ASN A 44 -10.06 10.96 14.28
CA ASN A 44 -8.85 10.47 14.93
C ASN A 44 -7.75 11.53 14.99
N ASP A 45 -7.56 12.25 13.89
CA ASP A 45 -6.34 13.00 13.59
C ASP A 45 -6.63 14.45 13.14
N GLY A 46 -7.89 14.80 12.88
CA GLY A 46 -8.32 16.14 12.47
C GLY A 46 -8.30 16.42 10.97
N GLU A 47 -8.86 17.58 10.59
CA GLU A 47 -9.03 18.01 9.18
C GLU A 47 -7.68 18.25 8.47
N GLU A 48 -6.71 18.84 9.16
CA GLU A 48 -5.38 19.13 8.60
C GLU A 48 -4.67 17.85 8.15
N TRP A 49 -4.81 16.78 8.93
CA TRP A 49 -4.24 15.48 8.59
C TRP A 49 -4.88 14.87 7.34
N TRP A 50 -6.19 15.03 7.18
CA TRP A 50 -6.84 14.64 5.93
C TRP A 50 -6.33 15.45 4.73
N GLY A 51 -6.16 16.77 4.89
CA GLY A 51 -5.57 17.63 3.86
C GLY A 51 -4.15 17.23 3.45
N PHE A 52 -3.40 16.62 4.37
CA PHE A 52 -2.08 16.03 4.12
C PHE A 52 -2.17 14.69 3.35
N LEU A 53 -3.03 13.76 3.80
CA LEU A 53 -3.13 12.40 3.22
C LEU A 53 -3.89 12.33 1.89
N ALA A 54 -4.99 13.06 1.76
CA ALA A 54 -5.92 12.94 0.65
C ALA A 54 -5.28 13.18 -0.74
N PRO A 55 -4.37 14.17 -0.92
CA PRO A 55 -3.68 14.35 -2.19
C PRO A 55 -2.85 13.14 -2.62
N ALA A 56 -2.16 12.47 -1.68
CA ALA A 56 -1.35 11.29 -1.98
C ALA A 56 -2.22 10.10 -2.37
N TYR A 57 -3.33 9.88 -1.66
CA TYR A 57 -4.29 8.84 -2.02
C TYR A 57 -4.90 9.09 -3.40
N ARG A 58 -5.26 10.33 -3.73
CA ARG A 58 -5.77 10.67 -5.07
C ARG A 58 -4.74 10.42 -6.17
N TRP A 59 -3.46 10.68 -5.89
CA TRP A 59 -2.40 10.34 -6.84
C TRP A 59 -2.34 8.84 -7.08
N VAL A 60 -2.32 8.00 -6.04
CA VAL A 60 -2.36 6.53 -6.19
C VAL A 60 -3.59 6.07 -6.97
N MET A 61 -4.76 6.64 -6.69
CA MET A 61 -6.00 6.33 -7.41
C MET A 61 -5.88 6.66 -8.91
N SER A 62 -5.24 7.78 -9.27
CA SER A 62 -4.99 8.11 -10.67
C SER A 62 -4.00 7.15 -11.34
N GLU A 63 -2.99 6.66 -10.62
CA GLU A 63 -2.05 5.64 -11.11
C GLU A 63 -2.75 4.29 -11.31
N MET A 64 -3.70 3.93 -10.42
CA MET A 64 -4.54 2.73 -10.60
C MET A 64 -5.38 2.84 -11.87
N GLU A 65 -6.02 3.99 -12.10
CA GLU A 65 -6.79 4.22 -13.34
C GLU A 65 -5.90 4.18 -14.58
N ALA A 66 -4.73 4.81 -14.54
CA ALA A 66 -3.75 4.79 -15.63
C ALA A 66 -3.22 3.37 -15.94
N ALA A 67 -3.13 2.51 -14.92
CA ALA A 67 -2.81 1.09 -15.04
C ALA A 67 -3.96 0.23 -15.61
N GLY A 68 -5.09 0.83 -15.97
CA GLY A 68 -6.25 0.13 -16.53
C GLY A 68 -7.15 -0.50 -15.48
N MET A 69 -7.07 -0.05 -14.21
CA MET A 69 -7.94 -0.49 -13.12
C MET A 69 -9.03 0.58 -12.89
N PRO A 70 -10.19 0.49 -13.54
CA PRO A 70 -11.22 1.51 -13.41
C PRO A 70 -11.75 1.58 -11.98
N SER A 71 -11.96 2.80 -11.48
CA SER A 71 -12.61 3.02 -10.19
C SER A 71 -14.01 2.40 -10.19
N PRO A 72 -14.39 1.65 -9.14
CA PRO A 72 -15.72 1.04 -9.04
C PRO A 72 -16.83 2.06 -8.73
N GLY A 73 -16.48 3.29 -8.36
CA GLY A 73 -17.43 4.36 -8.11
C GLY A 73 -16.82 5.62 -7.49
N PRO A 74 -17.57 6.73 -7.44
CA PRO A 74 -17.05 8.02 -6.98
C PRO A 74 -16.69 8.06 -5.48
N ASP A 75 -17.23 7.16 -4.67
CA ASP A 75 -16.91 7.04 -3.24
C ASP A 75 -15.87 5.95 -2.97
N ALA A 76 -15.24 5.37 -3.99
CA ALA A 76 -14.24 4.32 -3.77
C ALA A 76 -12.93 4.89 -3.20
N ALA A 77 -12.40 4.23 -2.19
CA ALA A 77 -11.03 4.42 -1.71
C ALA A 77 -10.22 3.14 -1.93
N PRO A 78 -8.89 3.24 -2.09
CA PRO A 78 -8.05 2.06 -2.31
C PRO A 78 -7.99 1.19 -1.06
N VAL A 79 -8.04 -0.13 -1.26
CA VAL A 79 -7.59 -1.10 -0.26
C VAL A 79 -6.07 -1.11 -0.27
N TRP A 80 -5.46 -0.87 0.89
CA TRP A 80 -4.03 -1.03 1.08
C TRP A 80 -3.70 -2.45 1.57
N ALA A 81 -2.70 -3.06 0.96
CA ALA A 81 -2.19 -4.37 1.33
C ALA A 81 -0.66 -4.41 1.25
N TRP A 82 -0.08 -5.44 1.85
CA TRP A 82 1.33 -5.77 1.74
C TRP A 82 1.50 -6.87 0.70
N ALA A 83 2.33 -6.62 -0.32
CA ALA A 83 2.81 -7.67 -1.21
C ALA A 83 4.03 -8.37 -0.58
N ARG A 84 4.87 -7.60 0.12
CA ARG A 84 6.10 -8.10 0.74
C ARG A 84 6.76 -7.06 1.65
N TRP A 85 7.62 -7.54 2.52
CA TRP A 85 8.43 -6.76 3.46
C TRP A 85 9.75 -7.48 3.75
N ILE A 86 10.68 -6.80 4.42
CA ILE A 86 11.99 -7.35 4.78
C ILE A 86 12.06 -7.46 6.30
N ASP A 87 12.33 -8.65 6.82
CA ASP A 87 12.48 -8.82 8.26
C ASP A 87 13.84 -8.31 8.78
N ASN A 88 14.00 -8.21 10.10
CA ASN A 88 15.21 -7.68 10.75
C ASN A 88 16.49 -8.52 10.51
N HIS A 89 16.37 -9.66 9.82
CA HIS A 89 17.51 -10.44 9.32
C HIS A 89 17.74 -10.25 7.82
N GLY A 90 17.13 -9.23 7.23
CA GLY A 90 17.21 -8.91 5.82
C GLY A 90 16.42 -9.85 4.92
N ARG A 91 15.54 -10.74 5.42
CA ARG A 91 14.88 -11.77 4.58
C ARG A 91 13.56 -11.25 4.01
N ILE A 92 13.32 -11.51 2.73
CA ILE A 92 12.05 -11.17 2.07
C ILE A 92 10.93 -12.06 2.64
N ARG A 93 9.80 -11.43 2.98
CA ARG A 93 8.59 -12.04 3.54
C ARG A 93 7.37 -11.51 2.82
N THR A 94 6.35 -12.34 2.63
CA THR A 94 5.06 -11.92 2.06
C THR A 94 4.06 -11.60 3.16
N ARG A 95 3.98 -12.45 4.21
CA ARG A 95 3.04 -12.29 5.32
C ARG A 95 3.60 -11.37 6.40
N PRO A 96 2.94 -10.25 6.74
CA PRO A 96 3.28 -9.44 7.91
C PRO A 96 3.32 -10.27 9.20
N ASP A 97 4.34 -10.05 10.03
CA ASP A 97 4.46 -10.70 11.33
C ASP A 97 4.23 -9.69 12.47
N ARG A 98 3.08 -9.80 13.13
CA ARG A 98 2.63 -8.89 14.21
C ARG A 98 3.49 -8.95 15.48
N ARG A 99 4.49 -9.83 15.51
CA ARG A 99 5.49 -9.90 16.59
C ARG A 99 6.68 -8.98 16.34
N CYS A 100 6.89 -8.56 15.10
CA CYS A 100 7.99 -7.67 14.73
C CYS A 100 7.58 -6.23 14.99
N SER A 101 8.56 -5.41 15.39
CA SER A 101 8.38 -3.99 15.74
C SER A 101 7.59 -3.21 14.68
N ASP A 102 7.84 -3.51 13.41
CA ASP A 102 7.27 -2.79 12.27
C ASP A 102 5.77 -3.05 12.06
N PHE A 103 5.20 -4.08 12.69
CA PHE A 103 3.75 -4.35 12.65
C PHE A 103 3.13 -4.40 14.05
N HIS A 104 3.95 -4.36 15.10
CA HIS A 104 3.48 -4.48 16.47
C HIS A 104 2.71 -3.22 16.89
N GLY A 105 1.47 -3.40 17.35
CA GLY A 105 0.63 -2.29 17.85
C GLY A 105 0.03 -1.38 16.77
N GLN A 106 0.58 -1.34 15.56
CA GLN A 106 0.13 -0.44 14.49
C GLN A 106 -1.27 -0.78 13.93
N TYR A 107 -1.64 -2.05 13.93
CA TYR A 107 -2.90 -2.55 13.32
C TYR A 107 -3.83 -3.18 14.35
N ASP A 108 -3.86 -2.59 15.54
CA ASP A 108 -4.70 -3.08 16.63
C ASP A 108 -6.19 -2.88 16.32
N GLY A 109 -6.99 -3.90 16.61
CA GLY A 109 -8.41 -3.94 16.20
C GLY A 109 -8.66 -4.37 14.76
N LEU A 110 -7.61 -4.62 13.96
CA LEU A 110 -7.73 -5.13 12.58
C LEU A 110 -7.30 -6.59 12.49
N GLU A 111 -7.98 -7.36 11.64
CA GLU A 111 -7.57 -8.71 11.24
C GLU A 111 -6.53 -8.65 10.12
N LEU A 112 -5.57 -9.58 10.14
CA LEU A 112 -4.67 -9.79 9.01
C LEU A 112 -5.34 -10.76 8.03
N ILE A 113 -5.61 -10.33 6.82
CA ILE A 113 -6.34 -11.10 5.81
C ILE A 113 -5.39 -11.42 4.66
N HIS A 114 -5.23 -12.71 4.37
CA HIS A 114 -4.50 -13.21 3.21
C HIS A 114 -5.44 -13.24 2.01
N LEU A 115 -5.04 -12.52 0.96
CA LEU A 115 -5.72 -12.43 -0.31
C LEU A 115 -4.89 -13.13 -1.40
N HIS A 116 -5.57 -13.73 -2.37
CA HIS A 116 -4.98 -14.25 -3.60
C HIS A 116 -5.72 -13.61 -4.78
N VAL A 117 -5.08 -12.64 -5.43
CA VAL A 117 -5.75 -11.70 -6.35
C VAL A 117 -5.13 -11.79 -7.73
N ASP A 118 -5.93 -11.56 -8.77
CA ASP A 118 -5.41 -11.37 -10.13
C ASP A 118 -4.48 -10.15 -10.17
N LYS A 119 -3.26 -10.33 -10.68
CA LYS A 119 -2.26 -9.27 -10.82
C LYS A 119 -2.79 -8.04 -11.59
N SER A 120 -3.71 -8.22 -12.53
CA SER A 120 -4.31 -7.11 -13.30
C SER A 120 -5.18 -6.17 -12.46
N ARG A 121 -5.50 -6.55 -11.22
CA ARG A 121 -6.27 -5.74 -10.26
C ARG A 121 -5.39 -5.09 -9.18
N VAL A 122 -4.07 -5.08 -9.36
CA VAL A 122 -3.11 -4.67 -8.33
C VAL A 122 -2.12 -3.66 -8.89
N LEU A 123 -2.04 -2.51 -8.23
CA LEU A 123 -0.93 -1.57 -8.38
C LEU A 123 0.05 -1.82 -7.24
N LEU A 124 1.34 -2.01 -7.53
CA LEU A 124 2.37 -2.13 -6.49
C LEU A 124 3.08 -0.80 -6.30
N THR A 125 3.38 -0.47 -5.04
CA THR A 125 4.13 0.73 -4.68
C THR A 125 5.28 0.38 -3.74
N ASP A 126 6.41 1.05 -3.90
CA ASP A 126 7.46 1.04 -2.90
C ASP A 126 7.01 1.80 -1.64
N PHE A 127 7.11 1.16 -0.48
CA PHE A 127 6.62 1.71 0.78
C PHE A 127 7.42 2.95 1.21
N ASP A 128 8.75 2.88 1.09
CA ASP A 128 9.62 3.93 1.59
C ASP A 128 9.50 5.17 0.68
N SER A 129 9.58 4.98 -0.64
CA SER A 129 9.47 6.05 -1.64
C SER A 129 8.08 6.69 -1.68
N TYR A 130 7.01 5.97 -1.28
CA TYR A 130 5.68 6.57 -1.16
C TYR A 130 5.61 7.74 -0.16
N HIS A 131 6.56 7.82 0.79
CA HIS A 131 6.68 8.98 1.68
C HIS A 131 7.01 10.27 0.94
N CYS A 132 7.66 10.21 -0.23
CA CYS A 132 7.84 11.39 -1.09
C CYS A 132 6.48 11.92 -1.59
N VAL A 133 5.55 11.04 -1.94
CA VAL A 133 4.20 11.41 -2.37
C VAL A 133 3.42 12.04 -1.22
N LEU A 134 3.46 11.43 -0.03
CA LEU A 134 2.81 11.95 1.18
C LEU A 134 3.30 13.36 1.51
N ASN A 135 4.61 13.58 1.45
CA ASN A 135 5.23 14.86 1.81
C ASN A 135 5.29 15.87 0.66
N LYS A 136 4.78 15.53 -0.55
CA LYS A 136 4.92 16.35 -1.77
C LYS A 136 6.39 16.69 -2.08
N ALA A 137 7.29 15.79 -1.70
CA ALA A 137 8.73 15.93 -1.88
C ALA A 137 9.16 15.35 -3.23
N PRO A 138 10.33 15.77 -3.75
CA PRO A 138 10.98 15.07 -4.85
C PRO A 138 11.22 13.60 -4.52
N CYS A 139 11.26 12.74 -5.53
CA CYS A 139 11.57 11.32 -5.35
C CYS A 139 12.72 10.94 -6.28
N ALA A 140 13.90 10.75 -5.71
CA ALA A 140 15.08 10.40 -6.49
C ALA A 140 14.92 9.02 -7.15
N PRO A 141 15.57 8.77 -8.29
CA PRO A 141 15.62 7.43 -8.88
C PRO A 141 16.39 6.45 -7.97
N GLU A 142 16.04 5.16 -8.02
CA GLU A 142 16.68 4.11 -7.21
C GLU A 142 18.21 4.11 -7.33
N SER A 143 18.74 4.45 -8.51
CA SER A 143 20.17 4.52 -8.79
C SER A 143 20.96 5.51 -7.92
N MET A 144 20.29 6.46 -7.27
CA MET A 144 20.94 7.43 -6.38
C MET A 144 21.11 6.94 -4.94
N PHE A 145 20.43 5.86 -4.53
CA PHE A 145 20.54 5.31 -3.18
C PHE A 145 21.71 4.31 -3.04
N VAL A 146 22.74 4.45 -3.89
CA VAL A 146 23.95 3.63 -3.85
C VAL A 146 24.90 4.19 -2.79
N THR A 147 25.45 3.31 -1.94
CA THR A 147 26.40 3.69 -0.88
C THR A 147 27.57 4.50 -1.43
N GLY A 148 27.88 5.64 -0.81
CA GLY A 148 28.97 6.52 -1.21
C GLY A 148 28.58 7.65 -2.16
N LEU A 149 27.28 7.83 -2.46
CA LEU A 149 26.74 8.93 -3.25
C LEU A 149 25.86 9.88 -2.42
N GLU A 150 26.07 9.94 -1.09
CA GLU A 150 25.25 10.75 -0.20
C GLU A 150 25.26 12.24 -0.59
N ASP A 151 26.43 12.77 -0.94
CA ASP A 151 26.58 14.17 -1.39
C ASP A 151 25.83 14.41 -2.73
N GLU A 152 25.82 13.44 -3.64
CA GLU A 152 25.09 13.56 -4.92
C GLU A 152 23.57 13.55 -4.72
N TYR A 153 23.08 12.79 -3.73
CA TYR A 153 21.67 12.78 -3.36
C TYR A 153 21.25 14.13 -2.76
N ASP A 154 22.06 14.70 -1.87
CA ASP A 154 21.78 16.00 -1.28
C ASP A 154 21.81 17.12 -2.34
N GLU A 155 22.80 17.12 -3.24
CA GLU A 155 22.84 18.05 -4.38
C GLU A 155 21.63 17.89 -5.31
N TRP A 156 21.19 16.66 -5.58
CA TRP A 156 20.00 16.40 -6.36
C TRP A 156 18.74 16.94 -5.66
N LEU A 157 18.61 16.71 -4.36
CA LEU A 157 17.48 17.23 -3.58
C LEU A 157 17.43 18.75 -3.61
N ASP A 158 18.56 19.44 -3.44
CA ASP A 158 18.63 20.91 -3.48
C ASP A 158 18.14 21.47 -4.82
N VAL A 159 18.47 20.79 -5.93
CA VAL A 159 18.03 21.18 -7.28
C VAL A 159 16.53 20.93 -7.48
N HIS A 160 16.01 19.81 -6.98
CA HIS A 160 14.66 19.35 -7.28
C HIS A 160 13.61 19.74 -6.22
N TRP A 161 14.02 20.28 -5.07
CA TRP A 161 13.12 20.59 -3.95
C TRP A 161 11.92 21.45 -4.35
N ASP A 162 12.17 22.48 -5.15
CA ASP A 162 11.16 23.45 -5.61
C ASP A 162 10.56 23.09 -6.97
N ASP A 163 10.78 21.87 -7.46
CA ASP A 163 10.18 21.41 -8.71
C ASP A 163 8.64 21.56 -8.68
N PRO A 164 8.03 21.95 -9.81
CA PRO A 164 6.59 22.02 -9.91
C PRO A 164 5.97 20.64 -9.66
N ILE A 165 4.75 20.62 -9.13
CA ILE A 165 4.08 19.39 -8.70
C ILE A 165 3.99 18.33 -9.81
N ASP A 166 3.83 18.74 -11.07
CA ASP A 166 3.75 17.80 -12.20
C ASP A 166 5.12 17.18 -12.56
N ALA A 167 6.23 17.85 -12.24
CA ALA A 167 7.56 17.24 -12.33
C ALA A 167 7.76 16.21 -11.21
N LYS A 168 7.39 16.55 -9.97
CA LYS A 168 7.41 15.61 -8.84
C LYS A 168 6.52 14.40 -9.09
N ARG A 169 5.34 14.55 -9.69
CA ARG A 169 4.48 13.43 -10.07
C ARG A 169 5.12 12.47 -11.06
N ARG A 170 5.92 12.96 -12.01
CA ARG A 170 6.70 12.08 -12.91
C ARG A 170 7.76 11.31 -12.14
N GLN A 171 8.49 11.98 -11.26
CA GLN A 171 9.44 11.33 -10.34
C GLN A 171 8.76 10.24 -9.50
N TRP A 172 7.57 10.53 -8.96
CA TRP A 172 6.79 9.54 -8.20
C TRP A 172 6.37 8.35 -9.05
N HIS A 173 5.91 8.58 -10.29
CA HIS A 173 5.56 7.49 -11.20
C HIS A 173 6.78 6.58 -11.45
N ASP A 174 7.94 7.19 -11.73
CA ASP A 174 9.15 6.45 -12.09
C ASP A 174 9.78 5.70 -10.90
N SER A 175 9.69 6.24 -9.68
CA SER A 175 10.37 5.68 -8.50
C SER A 175 9.46 4.92 -7.53
N VAL A 176 8.17 5.24 -7.47
CA VAL A 176 7.24 4.64 -6.49
C VAL A 176 6.48 3.46 -7.09
N ILE A 177 6.13 3.49 -8.38
CA ILE A 177 5.35 2.41 -9.00
C ILE A 177 6.24 1.22 -9.35
N ILE A 178 5.91 0.05 -8.81
CA ILE A 178 6.72 -1.16 -8.95
C ILE A 178 6.12 -2.11 -10.00
N PRO A 179 6.91 -2.52 -11.02
CA PRO A 179 6.47 -3.54 -11.96
C PRO A 179 6.23 -4.89 -11.27
N LEU A 180 5.06 -5.49 -11.52
CA LEU A 180 4.65 -6.80 -10.97
C LEU A 180 5.62 -7.94 -11.24
N GLU A 181 6.38 -7.87 -12.34
CA GLU A 181 7.34 -8.90 -12.75
C GLU A 181 8.76 -8.62 -12.24
N ASN A 182 9.01 -7.45 -11.64
CA ASN A 182 10.34 -7.05 -11.17
C ASN A 182 10.24 -6.29 -9.83
N MET A 183 9.84 -6.99 -8.77
CA MET A 183 9.80 -6.40 -7.42
C MET A 183 11.23 -6.31 -6.82
N PRO A 184 11.79 -5.10 -6.62
CA PRO A 184 13.14 -4.89 -6.08
C PRO A 184 13.23 -5.38 -4.64
N ARG A 185 14.41 -5.53 -4.02
CA ARG A 185 14.56 -6.00 -2.61
C ARG A 185 14.18 -4.91 -1.58
N GLN A 186 12.90 -4.49 -1.56
CA GLN A 186 12.33 -3.47 -0.67
C GLN A 186 11.00 -3.92 -0.04
N TRP A 187 10.41 -3.06 0.79
CA TRP A 187 9.05 -3.17 1.33
C TRP A 187 8.04 -2.73 0.27
N ILE A 188 7.19 -3.64 -0.19
CA ILE A 188 6.26 -3.35 -1.30
C ILE A 188 4.82 -3.46 -0.81
N GLN A 189 4.10 -2.35 -0.99
CA GLN A 189 2.68 -2.26 -0.79
C GLN A 189 1.92 -2.55 -2.09
N ALA A 190 0.63 -2.79 -1.94
CA ALA A 190 -0.29 -3.07 -3.01
C ALA A 190 -1.58 -2.29 -2.79
N CYS A 191 -2.09 -1.70 -3.87
CA CYS A 191 -3.40 -1.08 -3.91
C CYS A 191 -4.31 -1.85 -4.86
N LEU A 192 -5.54 -2.08 -4.41
CA LEU A 192 -6.63 -2.66 -5.20
C LEU A 192 -7.93 -1.98 -4.82
N TRP A 193 -8.88 -1.92 -5.76
CA TRP A 193 -10.16 -1.25 -5.50
C TRP A 193 -11.09 -2.07 -4.62
N THR A 194 -11.19 -3.36 -4.91
CA THR A 194 -12.21 -4.24 -4.33
C THR A 194 -11.58 -5.53 -3.82
N ILE A 195 -12.14 -6.08 -2.75
CA ILE A 195 -11.92 -7.47 -2.34
C ILE A 195 -13.20 -8.24 -2.68
N HIS A 196 -13.07 -9.36 -3.38
CA HIS A 196 -14.17 -10.29 -3.60
C HIS A 196 -14.06 -11.50 -2.66
N PRO A 197 -15.18 -12.22 -2.39
CA PRO A 197 -15.16 -13.41 -1.55
C PRO A 197 -14.11 -14.45 -1.97
N GLN A 198 -13.96 -14.69 -3.27
CA GLN A 198 -12.99 -15.64 -3.81
C GLN A 198 -11.53 -15.21 -3.67
N ASP A 199 -11.27 -13.92 -3.42
CA ASP A 199 -9.92 -13.42 -3.19
C ASP A 199 -9.42 -13.86 -1.79
N VAL A 200 -10.32 -14.13 -0.84
CA VAL A 200 -9.96 -14.38 0.56
C VAL A 200 -9.52 -15.83 0.78
N VAL A 201 -8.23 -16.02 1.06
CA VAL A 201 -7.66 -17.33 1.39
C VAL A 201 -7.79 -17.63 2.88
N ARG A 202 -7.47 -16.64 3.73
CA ARG A 202 -7.44 -16.84 5.19
C ARG A 202 -7.59 -15.54 5.96
N VAL A 203 -8.30 -15.61 7.08
CA VAL A 203 -8.40 -14.53 8.07
C VAL A 203 -7.64 -14.92 9.33
N LEU A 204 -6.66 -14.09 9.71
CA LEU A 204 -5.81 -14.28 10.88
C LEU A 204 -6.21 -13.27 11.97
N ARG A 205 -7.03 -13.76 12.91
CA ARG A 205 -7.42 -13.01 14.11
C ARG A 205 -6.26 -12.97 15.11
N ARG A 206 -6.09 -11.84 15.79
CA ARG A 206 -5.09 -11.71 16.86
C ARG A 206 -5.47 -12.70 17.98
N ARG A 207 -4.59 -13.64 18.28
CA ARG A 207 -4.69 -14.42 19.53
C ARG A 207 -4.17 -13.55 20.67
N ARG A 208 -4.77 -13.64 21.87
CA ARG A 208 -4.22 -12.98 23.07
C ARG A 208 -2.74 -13.36 23.22
N PRO A 209 -1.83 -12.43 23.57
CA PRO A 209 -0.42 -12.74 23.69
C PRO A 209 -0.20 -13.89 24.68
N ARG A 210 0.59 -14.91 24.31
CA ARG A 210 1.25 -15.76 25.30
C ARG A 210 2.53 -15.02 25.71
N SER A 211 2.77 -14.92 27.01
CA SER A 211 3.98 -14.31 27.57
C SER A 211 5.23 -14.95 26.97
N GLY A 212 6.19 -14.12 26.55
CA GLY A 212 7.55 -14.56 26.18
C GLY A 212 7.83 -14.86 24.70
N THR A 213 7.26 -14.10 23.75
CA THR A 213 7.61 -14.30 22.33
C THR A 213 8.83 -13.46 21.95
N PRO A 214 9.85 -14.02 21.26
CA PRO A 214 11.04 -13.26 20.89
C PRO A 214 10.71 -12.11 19.95
N HIS A 215 11.44 -11.01 20.11
CA HIS A 215 11.48 -9.92 19.16
C HIS A 215 12.17 -10.40 17.88
N CYS A 216 11.46 -10.30 16.76
CA CYS A 216 12.12 -9.87 15.54
C CYS A 216 12.47 -8.39 15.77
#